data_AF-A0A916X4J7-F1
#
_entry.id   AF-A0A916X4J7-F1
#
_cell.length_a   1.000
_cell.length_b   1.000
_cell.length_c   1.000
_cell.angle_alpha   90.00
_cell.angle_beta   90.00
_cell.angle_gamma   90.00
#
_symmetry.space_group_name_H-M   'P 1'
#
loop_
_entity.id
_entity.type
_entity.pdbx_description
1 polymer ?
#
loop_
_entity_poly.entity_id
_entity_poly.type
_entity_poly.pdbx_seq_one_letter_code
_entity_poly.pdbx_strand_id
1 'polypeptide(L)'
;MAEGYQALTEKEKQTLRLIVRGHDAKSIARHLELSVHTVNERLRYARRKMSVSSSREAARLLLEKEGGGPDFLADKQLGEAEPTIRMREDAAPNEGRRTRNHFVWAIGGILTMSLVLTALALNSITAPVTGVHETAPDNAVASATIVESEAVRSAQEWLILVDEGRWIESWSATGRSFKKLNTSKAWASVSEEVRPPLGAVLSRTASSQESVPAPPYGYEVVKFRTSFANKPDATETVTLAREDQGWKVVGYWIS
;
A
#
# COMPACT_ATOMS: atom_id res chain seq x y z
N MET A 1 28.57 10.84 24.85
CA MET A 1 27.88 10.92 23.54
C MET A 1 26.41 11.15 23.83
N ALA A 2 25.74 12.09 23.15
CA ALA A 2 24.31 12.32 23.40
C ALA A 2 23.53 11.12 22.88
N GLU A 3 22.73 10.48 23.76
CA GLU A 3 21.93 9.29 23.43
C GLU A 3 20.44 9.60 23.44
N GLY A 4 19.68 8.95 22.56
CA GLY A 4 18.23 9.07 22.49
C GLY A 4 17.74 10.49 22.15
N TYR A 5 16.84 11.03 22.98
CA TYR A 5 16.21 12.35 22.79
C TYR A 5 17.23 13.50 22.65
N GLN A 6 18.36 13.42 23.38
CA GLN A 6 19.38 14.49 23.35
C GLN A 6 20.15 14.55 22.03
N ALA A 7 20.11 13.49 21.22
CA ALA A 7 20.73 13.45 19.89
C ALA A 7 19.84 14.03 18.78
N LEU A 8 18.57 14.35 19.09
CA LEU A 8 17.63 14.92 18.13
C LEU A 8 17.93 16.39 17.87
N THR A 9 17.95 16.75 16.59
CA THR A 9 18.01 18.14 16.16
C THR A 9 16.65 18.83 16.39
N GLU A 10 16.65 20.15 16.56
CA GLU A 10 15.41 20.91 16.76
C GLU A 10 14.39 20.73 15.61
N LYS A 11 14.87 20.55 14.37
CA LYS A 11 14.02 20.28 13.20
C LYS A 11 13.35 18.90 13.28
N GLU A 12 14.02 17.89 13.82
CA GLU A 12 13.45 16.56 14.06
C GLU A 12 12.44 16.61 15.21
N LYS A 13 12.76 17.31 16.31
CA LYS A 13 11.83 17.50 17.44
C LYS A 13 10.57 18.23 17.01
N GLN A 14 10.69 19.32 16.25
CA GLN A 14 9.55 20.05 15.69
C GLN A 14 8.62 19.15 14.87
N THR A 15 9.20 18.26 14.06
CA THR A 15 8.44 17.30 13.25
C THR A 15 7.69 16.29 14.14
N LEU A 16 8.34 15.78 15.18
CA LEU A 16 7.72 14.85 16.15
C LEU A 16 6.60 15.52 16.97
N ARG A 17 6.74 16.80 17.36
CA ARG A 17 5.68 17.54 18.06
C ARG A 17 4.40 17.65 17.23
N LEU A 18 4.52 17.83 15.91
CA LEU A 18 3.36 17.88 15.02
C LEU A 18 2.67 16.51 14.89
N ILE A 19 3.42 15.41 14.95
CA ILE A 19 2.85 14.05 14.95
C ILE A 19 2.00 13.83 16.21
N VAL A 20 2.45 14.29 17.37
CA VAL A 20 1.65 14.20 18.62
C VAL A 20 0.34 14.97 18.49
N ARG A 21 0.36 16.13 17.82
CA ARG A 21 -0.83 16.96 17.55
C ARG A 21 -1.76 16.40 16.47
N GLY A 22 -1.50 15.20 15.96
CA GLY A 22 -2.37 14.52 15.00
C GLY A 22 -2.11 14.86 13.54
N HIS A 23 -1.04 15.61 13.21
CA HIS A 23 -0.70 15.86 11.82
C HIS A 23 -0.11 14.61 11.15
N ASP A 24 -0.47 14.37 9.90
CA ASP A 24 0.19 13.40 9.03
C ASP A 24 1.39 14.03 8.30
N ALA A 25 2.23 13.21 7.66
CA ALA A 25 3.43 13.71 6.96
C ALA A 25 3.10 14.74 5.86
N LYS A 26 1.93 14.61 5.20
CA LYS A 26 1.47 15.53 4.16
C LYS A 26 1.03 16.87 4.74
N SER A 27 0.31 16.87 5.85
CA SER A 27 -0.08 18.08 6.59
C SER A 27 1.14 18.80 7.15
N ILE A 28 2.09 18.06 7.74
CA ILE A 28 3.35 18.63 8.24
C ILE A 28 4.15 19.29 7.10
N ALA A 29 4.24 18.64 5.95
CA ALA A 29 4.93 19.18 4.79
C ALA A 29 4.34 20.53 4.34
N ARG A 30 3.00 20.63 4.27
CA ARG A 30 2.32 21.91 3.97
C ARG A 30 2.57 22.96 5.06
N HIS A 31 2.50 22.56 6.33
CA HIS A 31 2.64 23.48 7.46
C HIS A 31 4.07 24.02 7.62
N LEU A 32 5.09 23.23 7.26
CA LEU A 32 6.50 23.63 7.35
C LEU A 32 7.06 24.16 6.03
N GLU A 33 6.24 24.24 4.98
CA GLU A 33 6.67 24.57 3.60
C GLU A 33 7.85 23.70 3.12
N LEU A 34 7.78 22.40 3.44
CA LEU A 34 8.79 21.41 3.07
C LEU A 34 8.21 20.35 2.14
N SER A 35 9.08 19.64 1.44
CA SER A 35 8.66 18.42 0.74
C SER A 35 8.33 17.31 1.75
N VAL A 36 7.35 16.46 1.40
CA VAL A 36 6.98 15.26 2.18
C VAL A 36 8.20 14.35 2.38
N HIS A 37 9.09 14.29 1.40
CA HIS A 37 10.34 13.53 1.49
C HIS A 37 11.24 14.04 2.64
N THR A 38 11.44 15.36 2.74
CA THR A 38 12.23 15.95 3.83
C THR A 38 11.62 15.67 5.21
N VAL A 39 10.29 15.69 5.32
CA VAL A 39 9.59 15.31 6.56
C VAL A 39 9.83 13.84 6.90
N ASN A 40 9.72 12.94 5.91
CA ASN A 40 9.96 11.52 6.10
C ASN A 40 11.41 11.20 6.50
N GLU A 41 12.39 11.90 5.92
CA GLU A 41 13.79 11.76 6.31
C GLU A 41 14.02 12.22 7.74
N ARG A 42 13.45 13.37 8.16
CA ARG A 42 13.50 13.80 9.57
C ARG A 42 12.90 12.76 10.51
N LEU A 43 11.76 12.15 10.16
CA LEU A 43 11.15 11.08 10.95
C LEU A 43 11.99 9.80 10.98
N ARG A 44 12.66 9.45 9.86
CA ARG A 44 13.58 8.31 9.78
C ARG A 44 14.81 8.53 10.67
N TYR A 45 15.45 9.69 10.59
CA TYR A 45 16.59 10.03 11.44
C TYR A 45 16.21 10.05 12.92
N ALA A 46 15.05 10.61 13.25
CA ALA A 46 14.54 10.62 14.62
C ALA A 46 14.34 9.19 15.18
N ARG A 47 13.70 8.30 14.42
CA ARG A 47 13.54 6.88 14.80
C ARG A 47 14.87 6.16 15.00
N ARG A 48 15.84 6.39 14.10
CA ARG A 48 17.17 5.79 14.18
C ARG A 48 17.95 6.27 15.42
N LYS A 49 17.83 7.55 15.77
CA LYS A 49 18.49 8.13 16.96
C LYS A 49 17.83 7.69 18.27
N MET A 50 16.53 7.48 18.26
CA MET A 50 15.77 7.02 19.42
C MET A 50 15.68 5.49 19.53
N SER A 51 16.23 4.75 18.56
CA SER A 51 16.17 3.28 18.48
C SER A 51 14.74 2.71 18.55
N VAL A 52 13.79 3.40 17.92
CA VAL A 52 12.36 3.00 17.92
C VAL A 52 11.85 2.65 16.52
N SER A 53 10.83 1.80 16.49
CA SER A 53 10.28 1.26 15.25
C SER A 53 9.30 2.23 14.57
N SER A 54 8.60 3.07 15.36
CA SER A 54 7.51 3.92 14.90
C SER A 54 7.73 5.40 15.17
N SER A 55 7.33 6.25 14.22
CA SER A 55 7.40 7.71 14.39
C SER A 55 6.42 8.22 15.44
N ARG A 56 5.30 7.52 15.64
CA ARG A 56 4.33 7.82 16.71
C ARG A 56 4.89 7.45 18.09
N GLU A 57 5.65 6.36 18.16
CA GLU A 57 6.35 5.94 19.36
C GLU A 57 7.47 6.94 19.72
N ALA A 58 8.28 7.35 18.73
CA ALA A 58 9.28 8.43 18.88
C ALA A 58 8.65 9.74 19.39
N ALA A 59 7.49 10.11 18.83
CA ALA A 59 6.76 11.31 19.21
C ALA A 59 6.22 11.24 20.64
N ARG A 60 5.73 10.09 21.09
CA ARG A 60 5.28 9.86 22.47
C ARG A 60 6.45 9.97 23.46
N LEU A 61 7.57 9.34 23.16
CA LEU A 61 8.77 9.39 24.01
C LEU A 61 9.34 10.82 24.09
N LEU A 62 9.33 11.55 22.97
CA LEU A 62 9.72 12.95 22.96
C LEU A 62 8.80 13.78 23.86
N LEU A 63 7.48 13.59 23.76
CA LEU A 63 6.50 14.29 24.58
C LEU A 63 6.68 14.01 26.09
N GLU A 64 6.90 12.75 26.46
CA GLU A 64 7.19 12.33 27.83
C GLU A 64 8.45 13.00 28.39
N LYS A 65 9.48 13.18 27.56
CA LYS A 65 10.72 13.87 27.93
C LYS A 65 10.60 15.40 27.92
N GLU A 66 9.74 15.97 27.10
CA GLU A 66 9.47 17.42 27.05
C GLU A 66 8.45 17.85 28.13
N GLY A 67 7.88 16.92 28.90
CA GLY A 67 6.97 17.21 30.01
C GLY A 67 5.58 17.69 29.59
N GLY A 68 5.20 17.51 28.32
CA GLY A 68 3.85 17.83 27.83
C GLY A 68 2.89 16.68 28.10
N GLY A 69 2.20 16.67 29.24
CA GLY A 69 1.12 15.69 29.45
C GLY A 69 0.09 15.78 28.31
N PRO A 70 -0.51 14.66 27.87
CA PRO A 70 -1.64 14.72 26.94
C PRO A 70 -2.78 15.51 27.60
N ASP A 71 -3.33 16.49 26.88
CA ASP A 71 -4.58 17.14 27.27
C ASP A 71 -5.67 16.05 27.28
N PHE A 72 -5.95 15.53 28.46
CA PHE A 72 -7.15 14.74 28.70
C PHE A 72 -8.34 15.69 28.55
N LEU A 73 -8.93 15.72 27.36
CA LEU A 73 -10.31 16.16 27.21
C LEU A 73 -11.17 15.14 27.95
N ALA A 74 -11.35 15.36 29.26
CA ALA A 74 -12.37 14.69 30.03
C ALA A 74 -13.71 14.85 29.31
N ASP A 75 -14.50 13.78 29.28
CA ASP A 75 -15.84 13.78 28.72
C ASP A 75 -16.63 14.96 29.29
N LYS A 76 -16.92 15.92 28.43
CA LYS A 76 -17.86 16.99 28.74
C LYS A 76 -19.23 16.32 28.85
N GLN A 77 -19.69 16.11 30.08
CA GLN A 77 -21.04 15.63 30.36
C GLN A 77 -22.05 16.49 29.59
N LEU A 78 -22.67 15.89 28.56
CA LEU A 78 -23.90 16.40 27.99
C LEU A 78 -24.99 16.16 29.04
N GLY A 79 -25.56 17.26 29.53
CA GLY A 79 -26.53 17.26 30.62
C GLY A 79 -27.68 16.31 30.35
N GLU A 80 -27.88 15.39 31.29
CA GLU A 80 -29.02 14.49 31.35
C GLU A 80 -30.30 15.29 31.63
N ALA A 81 -31.32 15.07 30.81
CA ALA A 81 -32.70 15.32 31.23
C ALA A 81 -33.12 14.17 32.15
N GLU A 82 -33.67 14.52 33.32
CA GLU A 82 -34.15 13.57 34.33
C GLU A 82 -35.09 12.51 33.74
N PRO A 83 -34.98 11.28 34.25
CA PRO A 83 -36.17 10.50 34.51
C PRO A 83 -36.22 10.11 35.99
N THR A 84 -37.36 10.45 36.59
CA THR A 84 -37.78 9.98 37.89
C THR A 84 -38.12 8.48 37.84
N ILE A 85 -37.88 7.85 38.99
CA ILE A 85 -38.41 6.57 39.50
C ILE A 85 -37.47 5.35 39.47
N ARG A 86 -37.34 4.84 40.71
CA ARG A 86 -36.53 3.75 41.26
C ARG A 86 -37.12 2.37 40.99
N MET A 87 -36.26 1.35 40.86
CA MET A 87 -36.34 -0.01 41.46
C MET A 87 -35.14 -0.83 40.94
N ARG A 88 -34.12 -1.09 41.75
CA ARG A 88 -33.83 -2.25 42.64
C ARG A 88 -33.26 -3.49 41.92
N GLU A 89 -32.01 -3.79 42.32
CA GLU A 89 -31.25 -5.06 42.38
C GLU A 89 -31.56 -6.17 41.38
N ASP A 90 -30.52 -6.62 40.65
CA ASP A 90 -29.89 -7.92 40.95
C ASP A 90 -28.54 -8.06 40.24
N ALA A 91 -27.57 -8.60 40.98
CA ALA A 91 -26.23 -8.93 40.52
C ALA A 91 -26.19 -10.35 39.93
N ALA A 92 -25.72 -10.48 38.70
CA ALA A 92 -25.23 -11.76 38.15
C ALA A 92 -24.21 -11.49 37.01
N PRO A 93 -23.26 -12.41 36.77
CA PRO A 93 -21.98 -12.10 36.15
C PRO A 93 -21.95 -12.22 34.62
N ASN A 94 -21.10 -11.37 34.04
CA ASN A 94 -20.49 -11.35 32.71
C ASN A 94 -20.73 -12.56 31.77
N GLU A 95 -21.71 -12.44 30.87
CA GLU A 95 -21.72 -13.11 29.56
C GLU A 95 -21.61 -12.06 28.45
N GLY A 96 -20.42 -11.94 27.85
CA GLY A 96 -20.13 -11.07 26.72
C GLY A 96 -20.78 -11.56 25.42
N ARG A 97 -22.05 -11.21 25.20
CA ARG A 97 -22.75 -11.41 23.94
C ARG A 97 -22.28 -10.42 22.89
N ARG A 98 -21.66 -10.96 21.83
CA ARG A 98 -21.66 -10.52 20.43
C ARG A 98 -22.16 -9.08 20.18
N THR A 99 -21.22 -8.16 19.96
CA THR A 99 -21.49 -6.94 19.19
C THR A 99 -21.27 -7.22 17.71
N ARG A 100 -22.39 -7.43 17.03
CA ARG A 100 -22.51 -7.32 15.58
C ARG A 100 -22.37 -5.84 15.23
N ASN A 101 -21.16 -5.41 14.89
CA ASN A 101 -20.94 -4.14 14.20
C ASN A 101 -20.57 -4.43 12.75
N HIS A 102 -21.33 -3.79 11.88
CA HIS A 102 -21.25 -3.77 10.43
C HIS A 102 -19.81 -3.51 9.96
N PHE A 103 -19.05 -4.57 9.69
CA PHE A 103 -17.81 -4.47 8.96
C PHE A 103 -18.19 -4.41 7.48
N VAL A 104 -18.19 -3.18 6.99
CA VAL A 104 -18.27 -2.83 5.58
C VAL A 104 -17.43 -3.82 4.78
N TRP A 105 -18.11 -4.48 3.86
CA TRP A 105 -17.60 -5.36 2.82
C TRP A 105 -16.44 -4.67 2.10
N ALA A 106 -15.23 -5.03 2.49
CA ALA A 106 -14.00 -4.81 1.73
C ALA A 106 -13.47 -6.20 1.36
N ILE A 107 -14.13 -6.85 0.39
CA ILE A 107 -13.52 -7.96 -0.32
C ILE A 107 -12.29 -7.39 -1.04
N GLY A 108 -11.11 -7.85 -0.66
CA GLY A 108 -9.87 -7.64 -1.40
C GLY A 108 -8.80 -6.84 -0.63
N GLY A 109 -7.72 -7.53 -0.29
CA GLY A 109 -6.40 -6.89 -0.18
C GLY A 109 -6.00 -6.41 1.21
N ILE A 110 -5.63 -7.36 2.08
CA ILE A 110 -4.76 -7.05 3.22
C ILE A 110 -3.38 -7.66 2.93
N LEU A 111 -2.52 -6.86 2.30
CA LEU A 111 -1.10 -6.70 2.59
C LEU A 111 -0.63 -5.44 1.84
N THR A 112 -1.07 -4.27 2.30
CA THR A 112 -0.55 -2.98 1.85
C THR A 112 0.90 -2.83 2.31
N MET A 113 1.85 -3.32 1.51
CA MET A 113 3.23 -2.86 1.54
C MET A 113 3.38 -1.77 0.49
N SER A 114 3.44 -0.53 0.99
CA SER A 114 3.67 0.69 0.24
C SER A 114 4.89 0.58 -0.67
N LEU A 115 4.65 0.49 -1.98
CA LEU A 115 5.63 0.86 -3.00
C LEU A 115 5.07 2.09 -3.71
N VAL A 116 5.58 3.25 -3.31
CA VAL A 116 5.22 4.55 -3.88
C VAL A 116 5.88 4.64 -5.25
N LEU A 117 5.08 4.49 -6.31
CA LEU A 117 5.49 4.74 -7.69
C LEU A 117 5.22 6.21 -8.02
N THR A 118 6.30 7.00 -8.12
CA THR A 118 6.27 8.33 -8.72
C THR A 118 6.42 8.19 -10.23
N ALA A 119 5.32 8.13 -10.96
CA ALA A 119 5.32 8.35 -12.40
C ALA A 119 5.57 9.84 -12.66
N LEU A 120 6.81 10.20 -13.00
CA LEU A 120 7.14 11.52 -13.51
C LEU A 120 6.75 11.56 -15.00
N ALA A 121 5.54 12.06 -15.29
CA ALA A 121 5.16 12.43 -16.64
C ALA A 121 5.96 13.67 -17.06
N LEU A 122 6.91 13.52 -17.98
CA LEU A 122 7.52 14.65 -18.66
C LEU A 122 6.61 15.06 -19.82
N ASN A 123 5.99 16.23 -19.66
CA ASN A 123 5.26 16.95 -20.70
C ASN A 123 6.17 17.19 -21.91
N SER A 124 5.71 16.80 -23.10
CA SER A 124 6.31 17.20 -24.37
C SER A 124 6.16 18.71 -24.55
N ILE A 125 7.28 19.41 -24.66
CA ILE A 125 7.33 20.82 -25.07
C ILE A 125 7.12 20.88 -26.58
N THR A 126 6.07 21.57 -26.99
CA THR A 126 5.83 22.02 -28.37
C THR A 126 6.88 23.06 -28.76
N ALA A 127 7.57 22.84 -29.87
CA ALA A 127 8.24 23.91 -30.62
C ALA A 127 7.82 23.80 -32.10
N PRO A 128 7.44 24.91 -32.75
CA PRO A 128 7.06 24.91 -34.16
C PRO A 128 8.33 25.05 -35.01
N VAL A 129 8.57 24.11 -35.92
CA VAL A 129 9.49 24.34 -37.04
C VAL A 129 8.73 24.08 -38.32
N THR A 130 8.42 25.19 -39.00
CA THR A 130 8.03 25.26 -40.39
C THR A 130 9.10 24.63 -41.28
N GLY A 131 8.72 23.59 -42.01
CA GLY A 131 9.52 22.98 -43.06
C GLY A 131 8.63 22.12 -43.93
N VAL A 132 8.21 22.67 -45.06
CA VAL A 132 7.41 22.01 -46.09
C VAL A 132 8.27 20.93 -46.77
N HIS A 133 7.90 19.66 -46.62
CA HIS A 133 8.08 18.68 -47.69
C HIS A 133 7.04 17.57 -47.63
N GLU A 134 6.71 17.09 -48.82
CA GLU A 134 5.45 16.54 -49.27
C GLU A 134 5.48 15.00 -49.32
N THR A 135 4.29 14.41 -49.37
CA THR A 135 3.91 13.08 -49.90
C THR A 135 3.82 11.83 -49.00
N ALA A 136 2.68 11.15 -49.22
CA ALA A 136 2.27 9.76 -48.95
C ALA A 136 1.51 9.46 -47.64
N PRO A 137 0.24 8.97 -47.73
CA PRO A 137 -0.51 8.46 -46.60
C PRO A 137 -0.21 6.98 -46.43
N ASP A 138 0.66 6.63 -45.48
CA ASP A 138 0.72 5.27 -44.96
C ASP A 138 -0.02 5.23 -43.62
N ASN A 139 -1.29 4.82 -43.70
CA ASN A 139 -2.01 4.22 -42.59
C ASN A 139 -1.33 2.89 -42.23
N ALA A 140 -0.15 2.97 -41.64
CA ALA A 140 0.43 1.88 -40.88
C ALA A 140 0.02 2.13 -39.43
N VAL A 141 -1.04 1.44 -39.01
CA VAL A 141 -1.33 1.17 -37.60
C VAL A 141 -0.07 0.49 -37.07
N ALA A 142 0.82 1.28 -36.47
CA ALA A 142 1.94 0.78 -35.71
C ALA A 142 1.34 0.12 -34.45
N SER A 143 0.91 -1.13 -34.62
CA SER A 143 0.90 -2.10 -33.52
C SER A 143 2.34 -2.19 -33.06
N ALA A 144 2.71 -1.34 -32.11
CA ALA A 144 3.93 -1.48 -31.36
C ALA A 144 3.83 -2.84 -30.65
N THR A 145 4.40 -3.86 -31.28
CA THR A 145 4.71 -5.13 -30.62
C THR A 145 5.64 -4.77 -29.48
N ILE A 146 5.08 -4.63 -28.27
CA ILE A 146 5.87 -4.67 -27.06
C ILE A 146 6.60 -6.01 -27.13
N VAL A 147 7.93 -5.98 -27.23
CA VAL A 147 8.73 -7.20 -27.03
C VAL A 147 8.41 -7.65 -25.62
N GLU A 148 7.59 -8.69 -25.51
CA GLU A 148 7.11 -9.16 -24.22
C GLU A 148 8.30 -9.66 -23.39
N SER A 149 8.57 -8.96 -22.29
CA SER A 149 9.70 -9.29 -21.44
C SER A 149 9.48 -10.64 -20.75
N GLU A 150 10.58 -11.29 -20.36
CA GLU A 150 10.52 -12.55 -19.60
C GLU A 150 9.71 -12.40 -18.30
N ALA A 151 9.75 -11.21 -17.69
CA ALA A 151 8.99 -10.89 -16.49
C ALA A 151 7.48 -10.85 -16.77
N VAL A 152 7.06 -10.23 -17.89
CA VAL A 152 5.64 -10.19 -18.28
C VAL A 152 5.15 -11.60 -18.61
N ARG A 153 5.92 -12.40 -19.37
CA ARG A 153 5.58 -13.79 -19.66
C ARG A 153 5.42 -14.62 -18.39
N SER A 154 6.39 -14.54 -17.47
CA SER A 154 6.34 -15.26 -16.20
C SER A 154 5.14 -14.85 -15.35
N ALA A 155 4.75 -13.57 -15.38
CA ALA A 155 3.56 -13.08 -14.70
C ALA A 155 2.27 -13.65 -15.31
N GLN A 156 2.16 -13.70 -16.64
CA GLN A 156 1.01 -14.27 -17.35
C GLN A 156 0.86 -15.77 -17.08
N GLU A 157 1.95 -16.53 -17.21
CA GLU A 157 1.96 -17.98 -16.92
C GLU A 157 1.51 -18.26 -15.49
N TRP A 158 1.98 -17.46 -14.53
CA TRP A 158 1.53 -17.57 -13.15
C TRP A 158 0.05 -17.23 -13.00
N LEU A 159 -0.44 -16.16 -13.65
CA LEU A 159 -1.83 -15.74 -13.57
C LEU A 159 -2.79 -16.79 -14.17
N ILE A 160 -2.39 -17.54 -15.18
CA ILE A 160 -3.17 -18.67 -15.71
C ILE A 160 -3.49 -19.69 -14.60
N LEU A 161 -2.50 -20.04 -13.76
CA LEU A 161 -2.73 -20.93 -12.62
C LEU A 161 -3.76 -20.36 -11.63
N VAL A 162 -3.77 -19.04 -11.47
CA VAL A 162 -4.72 -18.36 -10.57
C VAL A 162 -6.12 -18.31 -11.21
N ASP A 163 -6.21 -18.12 -12.52
CA ASP A 163 -7.52 -18.11 -13.19
C ASP A 163 -8.13 -19.52 -13.29
N GLU A 164 -7.30 -20.57 -13.37
CA GLU A 164 -7.72 -21.98 -13.33
C GLU A 164 -8.13 -22.45 -11.92
N GLY A 165 -8.00 -21.62 -10.89
CA GLY A 165 -8.31 -22.01 -9.52
C GLY A 165 -7.26 -22.92 -8.88
N ARG A 166 -6.06 -23.05 -9.46
CA ARG A 166 -4.99 -23.92 -8.97
C ARG A 166 -4.21 -23.23 -7.86
N TRP A 167 -4.83 -23.08 -6.69
CA TRP A 167 -4.30 -22.30 -5.58
C TRP A 167 -2.97 -22.81 -5.01
N ILE A 168 -2.87 -24.12 -4.78
CA ILE A 168 -1.66 -24.73 -4.24
C ILE A 168 -0.50 -24.58 -5.23
N GLU A 169 -0.78 -24.73 -6.52
CA GLU A 169 0.22 -24.66 -7.58
C GLU A 169 0.67 -23.23 -7.84
N SER A 170 -0.26 -22.27 -7.92
CA SER A 170 0.08 -20.85 -8.01
C SER A 170 0.89 -20.38 -6.81
N TRP A 171 0.58 -20.83 -5.58
CA TRP A 171 1.42 -20.56 -4.41
C TRP A 171 2.80 -21.20 -4.55
N SER A 172 2.89 -22.45 -5.01
CA SER A 172 4.16 -23.16 -5.17
C SER A 172 5.07 -22.50 -6.22
N ALA A 173 4.48 -21.86 -7.23
CA ALA A 173 5.18 -21.14 -8.29
C ALA A 173 5.70 -19.76 -7.86
N THR A 174 5.30 -19.25 -6.68
CA THR A 174 5.79 -17.97 -6.15
C THR A 174 7.24 -18.03 -5.64
N GLY A 175 7.85 -16.86 -5.53
CA GLY A 175 9.20 -16.67 -5.02
C GLY A 175 9.32 -16.80 -3.49
N ARG A 176 10.56 -16.84 -3.01
CA ARG A 176 10.91 -17.01 -1.59
C ARG A 176 10.28 -15.94 -0.71
N SER A 177 10.24 -14.69 -1.16
CA SER A 177 9.65 -13.58 -0.40
C SER A 177 8.16 -13.77 -0.15
N PHE A 178 7.41 -14.27 -1.14
CA PHE A 178 5.98 -14.54 -0.98
C PHE A 178 5.74 -15.67 0.02
N LYS A 179 6.48 -16.78 -0.12
CA LYS A 179 6.39 -17.95 0.76
C LYS A 179 6.82 -17.66 2.20
N LYS A 180 7.74 -16.72 2.41
CA LYS A 180 8.16 -16.29 3.74
C LYS A 180 7.05 -15.52 4.49
N LEU A 181 6.21 -14.80 3.75
CA LEU A 181 5.17 -13.94 4.30
C LEU A 181 3.77 -14.56 4.25
N ASN A 182 3.60 -15.68 3.54
CA ASN A 182 2.31 -16.29 3.28
C ASN A 182 2.38 -17.83 3.23
N THR A 183 1.30 -18.50 3.61
CA THR A 183 1.16 -19.96 3.56
C THR A 183 0.26 -20.39 2.39
N SER A 184 0.45 -21.62 1.89
CA SER A 184 -0.42 -22.16 0.83
C SER A 184 -1.89 -22.17 1.22
N LYS A 185 -2.19 -22.49 2.49
CA LYS A 185 -3.53 -22.48 3.05
C LYS A 185 -4.13 -21.07 3.09
N ALA A 186 -3.39 -20.09 3.61
CA ALA A 186 -3.87 -18.72 3.68
C ALA A 186 -4.10 -18.11 2.28
N TRP A 187 -3.19 -18.36 1.33
CA TRP A 187 -3.36 -18.00 -0.06
C TRP A 187 -4.64 -18.60 -0.64
N ALA A 188 -4.81 -19.93 -0.56
CA ALA A 188 -5.98 -20.61 -1.10
C ALA A 188 -7.30 -20.09 -0.50
N SER A 189 -7.35 -19.90 0.82
CA SER A 189 -8.55 -19.39 1.49
C SER A 189 -8.94 -17.99 1.03
N VAL A 190 -7.97 -17.08 0.88
CA VAL A 190 -8.25 -15.71 0.40
C VAL A 190 -8.60 -15.72 -1.09
N SER A 191 -7.90 -16.51 -1.90
CA SER A 191 -8.19 -16.62 -3.34
C SER A 191 -9.60 -17.14 -3.61
N GLU A 192 -10.07 -18.12 -2.84
CA GLU A 192 -11.43 -18.68 -2.95
C GLU A 192 -12.51 -17.66 -2.57
N GLU A 193 -12.22 -16.72 -1.68
CA GLU A 193 -13.16 -15.66 -1.32
C GLU A 193 -13.19 -14.53 -2.37
N VAL A 194 -12.03 -14.19 -2.94
CA VAL A 194 -11.86 -13.01 -3.79
C VAL A 194 -12.10 -13.31 -5.27
N ARG A 195 -11.68 -14.47 -5.79
CA ARG A 195 -11.71 -14.76 -7.23
C ARG A 195 -13.12 -15.09 -7.77
N PRO A 196 -13.93 -15.96 -7.14
CA PRO A 196 -15.24 -16.31 -7.68
C PRO A 196 -16.20 -15.11 -7.87
N PRO A 197 -16.27 -14.11 -6.96
CA PRO A 197 -17.10 -12.92 -7.17
C PRO A 197 -16.74 -12.10 -8.42
N LEU A 198 -15.47 -12.10 -8.84
CA LEU A 198 -15.03 -11.39 -10.06
C LEU A 198 -15.57 -12.03 -11.34
N GLY A 199 -15.80 -13.35 -11.31
CA GLY A 199 -16.19 -14.14 -12.48
C GLY A 199 -15.03 -14.43 -13.42
N ALA A 200 -15.33 -15.01 -14.58
CA ALA A 200 -14.34 -15.40 -15.58
C ALA A 200 -13.54 -14.20 -16.11
N VAL A 201 -12.26 -14.42 -16.43
CA VAL A 201 -11.44 -13.44 -17.15
C VAL A 201 -11.89 -13.40 -18.61
N LEU A 202 -12.33 -12.23 -19.08
CA LEU A 202 -12.72 -12.00 -20.47
C LEU A 202 -11.53 -11.52 -21.31
N SER A 203 -10.71 -10.64 -20.74
CA SER A 203 -9.49 -10.15 -21.36
C SER A 203 -8.47 -9.75 -20.31
N ARG A 204 -7.19 -9.88 -20.66
CA ARG A 204 -6.06 -9.40 -19.86
C ARG A 204 -4.98 -8.89 -20.80
N THR A 205 -4.48 -7.67 -20.55
CA THR A 205 -3.40 -7.09 -21.35
C THR A 205 -2.43 -6.34 -20.45
N ALA A 206 -1.12 -6.56 -20.66
CA ALA A 206 -0.08 -5.83 -19.94
C ALA A 206 -0.17 -4.34 -20.31
N SER A 207 -0.39 -3.49 -19.30
CA SER A 207 -0.56 -2.04 -19.48
C SER A 207 0.71 -1.25 -19.13
N SER A 208 1.54 -1.76 -18.22
CA SER A 208 2.82 -1.15 -17.87
C SER A 208 3.78 -2.16 -17.25
N GLN A 209 5.06 -1.92 -17.44
CA GLN A 209 6.14 -2.60 -16.73
C GLN A 209 7.10 -1.56 -16.17
N GLU A 210 7.45 -1.69 -14.89
CA GLU A 210 8.37 -0.79 -14.21
C GLU A 210 9.44 -1.57 -13.43
N SER A 211 10.69 -1.22 -13.67
CA SER A 211 11.83 -1.77 -12.94
C SER A 211 12.09 -0.94 -11.68
N VAL A 212 12.03 -1.58 -10.51
CA VAL A 212 12.30 -0.94 -9.22
C VAL A 212 13.68 -1.36 -8.72
N PRO A 213 14.65 -0.43 -8.67
CA PRO A 213 15.99 -0.74 -8.21
C PRO A 213 15.99 -1.02 -6.70
N ALA A 214 16.29 -2.25 -6.34
CA ALA A 214 16.43 -2.70 -4.96
C ALA A 214 17.57 -3.71 -4.87
N PRO A 215 18.61 -3.49 -4.05
CA PRO A 215 19.65 -4.50 -3.86
C PRO A 215 19.04 -5.83 -3.37
N PRO A 216 19.51 -7.01 -3.82
CA PRO A 216 20.62 -7.23 -4.76
C PRO A 216 20.25 -7.24 -6.25
N TYR A 217 18.99 -7.52 -6.64
CA TYR A 217 18.61 -7.79 -8.05
C TYR A 217 17.43 -6.97 -8.59
N GLY A 218 16.81 -6.11 -7.79
CA GLY A 218 15.64 -5.31 -8.16
C GLY A 218 14.33 -6.09 -8.21
N TYR A 219 13.25 -5.39 -8.52
CA TYR A 219 11.93 -5.95 -8.79
C TYR A 219 11.41 -5.47 -10.14
N GLU A 220 10.60 -6.29 -10.78
CA GLU A 220 9.77 -5.87 -11.92
C GLU A 220 8.32 -5.79 -11.46
N VAL A 221 7.67 -4.65 -11.70
CA VAL A 221 6.25 -4.45 -11.41
C VAL A 221 5.51 -4.40 -12.73
N VAL A 222 4.70 -5.42 -12.99
CA VAL A 222 3.87 -5.52 -14.19
C VAL A 222 2.43 -5.23 -13.79
N LYS A 223 1.78 -4.28 -14.47
CA LYS A 223 0.35 -4.03 -14.34
C LYS A 223 -0.37 -4.57 -15.56
N PHE A 224 -1.49 -5.22 -15.32
CA PHE A 224 -2.42 -5.68 -16.35
C PHE A 224 -3.74 -4.94 -16.19
N ARG A 225 -4.31 -4.52 -17.32
CA ARG A 225 -5.72 -4.18 -17.39
C ARG A 225 -6.49 -5.46 -17.67
N THR A 226 -7.42 -5.79 -16.79
CA THR A 226 -8.17 -7.04 -16.84
C THR A 226 -9.66 -6.76 -16.80
N SER A 227 -10.38 -7.35 -17.74
CA SER A 227 -11.83 -7.36 -17.74
C SER A 227 -12.31 -8.69 -17.20
N PHE A 228 -12.86 -8.68 -15.99
CA PHE A 228 -13.58 -9.82 -15.44
C PHE A 228 -15.07 -9.70 -15.75
N ALA A 229 -15.77 -10.83 -15.83
CA ALA A 229 -17.21 -10.87 -16.12
C ALA A 229 -18.04 -9.95 -15.21
N ASN A 230 -17.69 -9.85 -13.92
CA ASN A 230 -18.38 -9.03 -12.94
C ASN A 230 -17.60 -7.77 -12.51
N LYS A 231 -16.42 -7.52 -13.11
CA LYS A 231 -15.58 -6.34 -12.85
C LYS A 231 -14.78 -5.99 -14.12
N PRO A 232 -15.38 -5.22 -15.06
CA PRO A 232 -14.84 -5.07 -16.41
C PRO A 232 -13.59 -4.19 -16.54
N ASP A 233 -13.19 -3.47 -15.50
CA ASP A 233 -12.06 -2.53 -15.49
C ASP A 233 -11.15 -2.73 -14.25
N ALA A 234 -10.72 -3.97 -14.00
CA ALA A 234 -9.80 -4.26 -12.93
C ALA A 234 -8.34 -3.98 -13.35
N THR A 235 -7.53 -3.56 -12.39
CA THR A 235 -6.07 -3.53 -12.55
C THR A 235 -5.45 -4.61 -11.68
N GLU A 236 -4.79 -5.57 -12.31
CA GLU A 236 -3.98 -6.56 -11.62
C GLU A 236 -2.53 -6.06 -11.59
N THR A 237 -1.91 -6.03 -10.41
CA THR A 237 -0.48 -5.71 -10.30
C THR A 237 0.27 -6.92 -9.79
N VAL A 238 1.30 -7.32 -10.53
CA VAL A 238 2.18 -8.45 -10.23
C VAL A 238 3.59 -7.90 -10.00
N THR A 239 4.17 -8.19 -8.84
CA THR A 239 5.56 -7.87 -8.55
C THR A 239 6.39 -9.14 -8.66
N LEU A 240 7.48 -9.08 -9.43
CA LEU A 240 8.40 -10.19 -9.66
C LEU A 240 9.79 -9.85 -9.14
N ALA A 241 10.48 -10.84 -8.60
CA ALA A 241 11.89 -10.77 -8.28
C ALA A 241 12.64 -11.79 -9.14
N ARG A 242 13.88 -11.46 -9.51
CA ARG A 242 14.74 -12.42 -10.19
C ARG A 242 15.33 -13.39 -9.18
N GLU A 243 15.06 -14.67 -9.38
CA GLU A 243 15.64 -15.77 -8.62
C GLU A 243 16.41 -16.72 -9.55
N ASP A 244 17.03 -17.75 -8.97
CA ASP A 244 18.01 -18.64 -9.65
C ASP A 244 17.53 -19.16 -11.02
N GLN A 245 16.23 -19.46 -11.16
CA GLN A 245 15.63 -20.06 -12.36
C GLN A 245 14.71 -19.09 -13.13
N GLY A 246 14.88 -17.78 -12.95
CA GLY A 246 14.10 -16.76 -13.68
C GLY A 246 13.22 -15.90 -12.77
N TRP A 247 12.25 -15.22 -13.37
CA TRP A 247 11.34 -14.33 -12.66
C TRP A 247 10.32 -15.10 -11.84
N LYS A 248 10.21 -14.75 -10.55
CA LYS A 248 9.24 -15.34 -9.63
C LYS A 248 8.34 -14.27 -9.06
N VAL A 249 7.04 -14.56 -9.02
CA VAL A 249 6.04 -13.67 -8.42
C VAL A 249 6.29 -13.58 -6.91
N VAL A 250 6.48 -12.37 -6.42
CA VAL A 250 6.71 -12.04 -5.00
C VAL A 250 5.62 -11.16 -4.41
N GLY A 251 4.69 -10.67 -5.23
CA GLY A 251 3.52 -9.91 -4.79
C GLY A 251 2.43 -9.90 -5.87
N TYR A 252 1.17 -9.88 -5.45
CA TYR A 252 0.02 -9.83 -6.34
C TYR A 252 -1.19 -9.19 -5.67
N TRP A 253 -1.88 -8.30 -6.38
CA TRP A 253 -3.17 -7.74 -5.95
C TRP A 253 -4.02 -7.28 -7.13
N ILE A 254 -5.33 -7.12 -6.86
CA ILE A 254 -6.35 -6.65 -7.80
C ILE A 254 -6.99 -5.39 -7.22
N SER A 255 -7.13 -4.34 -8.03
CA SER A 255 -7.86 -3.10 -7.69
C SER A 255 -8.98 -2.81 -8.67
#